data_AF-A0A381PPX0-F1
#
_entry.id   AF-A0A381PPX0-F1
#
_cell.length_a   1.000
_cell.length_b   1.000
_cell.length_c   1.000
_cell.angle_alpha   90.00
_cell.angle_beta   90.00
_cell.angle_gamma   90.00
#
_symmetry.space_group_name_H-M   'P 1'
#
loop_
_entity.id
_entity.type
_entity.pdbx_description
1 polymer ?
#
loop_
_entity_poly.entity_id
_entity_poly.type
_entity_poly.pdbx_seq_one_letter_code
_entity_poly.pdbx_strand_id
1 'polypeptide(L)' 'MILPPLCKKNGENHMNKYRNLKNGEKAKELNFPMNLIIKTKCPTKWIIEDLETGQRYRANGNTEVGKMFDIIDNKK' A
#
# COMPACT_ATOMS: atom_id res chain seq x y z
N MET A 1 41.92 23.61 24.93
CA MET A 1 41.89 22.16 24.66
C MET A 1 40.42 21.75 24.55
N ILE A 2 40.02 21.42 23.33
CA ILE A 2 38.88 20.59 22.90
C ILE A 2 37.46 21.02 23.31
N LEU A 3 36.82 21.81 22.43
CA LEU A 3 35.37 21.79 22.24
C LEU A 3 34.94 20.38 21.77
N PRO A 4 33.88 19.77 22.32
CA PRO A 4 33.37 18.51 21.80
C PRO A 4 32.88 18.70 20.35
N PRO A 5 33.17 17.75 19.44
CA PRO A 5 32.73 17.86 18.06
C PRO A 5 31.19 17.83 18.01
N LEU A 6 30.63 18.82 17.31
CA LEU A 6 29.24 18.84 16.85
C LEU A 6 28.91 17.47 16.25
N CYS A 7 28.07 16.71 16.96
CA CYS A 7 27.43 15.51 16.42
C CYS A 7 26.60 15.96 15.21
N LYS A 8 27.16 15.80 14.01
CA LYS A 8 26.45 15.94 12.75
C LYS A 8 25.28 14.97 12.80
N LYS A 9 24.05 15.47 12.92
CA LYS A 9 22.86 14.64 12.67
C LYS A 9 22.92 14.25 11.20
N ASN A 10 23.15 12.96 11.01
CA ASN A 10 23.30 12.28 9.74
C ASN A 10 22.19 12.69 8.78
N GLY A 11 22.56 13.02 7.55
CA GLY A 11 21.60 13.13 6.46
C GLY A 11 20.92 11.78 6.29
N GLU A 12 19.63 11.73 6.56
CA GLU A 12 18.77 10.60 6.23
C GLU A 12 18.66 10.54 4.70
N ASN A 13 19.60 9.81 4.08
CA ASN A 13 19.47 9.35 2.72
C ASN A 13 18.36 8.29 2.70
N HIS A 14 17.10 8.73 2.75
CA HIS A 14 15.97 7.86 2.48
C HIS A 14 16.05 7.47 1.00
N MET A 15 16.74 6.35 0.72
CA MET A 15 16.44 5.56 -0.48
C MET A 15 14.95 5.27 -0.41
N ASN A 16 14.14 6.09 -1.08
CA ASN A 16 12.75 5.79 -1.32
C ASN A 16 12.75 4.41 -1.99
N LYS A 17 12.32 3.37 -1.26
CA LYS A 17 12.15 2.05 -1.83
C LYS A 17 10.98 2.17 -2.80
N TYR A 18 11.21 1.88 -4.06
CA TYR A 18 10.15 1.89 -5.07
C TYR A 18 9.86 0.45 -5.46
N ARG A 19 8.58 0.11 -5.56
CA ARG A 19 8.12 -1.16 -6.11
C ARG A 19 7.66 -0.97 -7.54
N ASN A 20 8.07 -1.87 -8.42
CA ASN A 20 7.66 -1.85 -9.82
C ASN A 20 6.29 -2.51 -9.93
N LEU A 21 5.30 -1.77 -10.44
CA LEU A 21 3.98 -2.27 -10.74
C LEU A 21 3.98 -2.99 -12.09
N LYS A 22 2.99 -3.87 -12.34
CA LYS A 22 2.83 -4.57 -13.62
C LYS A 22 2.66 -3.63 -14.81
N ASN A 23 2.17 -2.42 -14.55
CA ASN A 23 1.95 -1.40 -15.57
C ASN A 23 3.23 -0.65 -15.97
N GLY A 24 4.38 -0.98 -15.36
CA GLY A 24 5.67 -0.30 -15.60
C GLY A 24 5.90 0.94 -14.73
N GLU A 25 4.89 1.34 -13.95
CA GLU A 25 4.99 2.44 -12.99
C GLU A 25 5.72 2.02 -11.70
N LYS A 26 6.24 3.01 -10.96
CA LYS A 26 6.97 2.82 -9.70
C LYS A 26 6.17 3.38 -8.53
N ALA A 27 5.68 2.53 -7.66
CA ALA A 27 5.01 2.93 -6.42
C ALA A 27 6.04 3.18 -5.32
N LYS A 28 5.93 4.31 -4.61
CA LYS A 28 6.79 4.62 -3.46
C LYS A 28 6.35 3.77 -2.26
N GLU A 29 7.24 2.93 -1.76
CA GLU A 29 7.04 2.20 -0.52
C GLU A 29 7.15 3.18 0.66
N LEU A 30 6.14 3.15 1.53
CA LEU A 30 6.10 3.96 2.74
C LEU A 30 6.82 3.20 3.86
N ASN A 31 7.53 3.93 4.72
CA ASN A 31 8.26 3.34 5.85
C ASN A 31 7.32 2.75 6.93
N PHE A 32 6.04 3.14 6.93
CA PHE A 32 5.04 2.71 7.90
C PHE A 32 3.79 2.20 7.17
N PRO A 33 3.10 1.18 7.72
CA PRO A 33 1.85 0.70 7.15
C PRO A 33 0.82 1.84 7.12
N MET A 34 0.07 1.94 6.03
CA MET A 34 -1.03 2.88 5.90
C MET A 34 -2.36 2.15 5.75
N ASN A 35 -3.39 2.67 6.42
CA ASN A 35 -4.73 2.13 6.35
C ASN A 35 -5.44 2.64 5.09
N LEU A 36 -5.92 1.72 4.25
CA LEU A 36 -6.81 2.02 3.13
C LEU A 36 -8.27 1.85 3.60
N ILE A 37 -9.02 2.95 3.67
CA ILE A 37 -10.42 2.94 4.11
C ILE A 37 -11.31 3.35 2.94
N ILE A 38 -12.20 2.45 2.51
CA ILE A 38 -13.20 2.72 1.48
C ILE A 38 -14.56 2.86 2.16
N LYS A 39 -15.15 4.06 2.11
CA LYS A 39 -16.50 4.33 2.62
C LYS A 39 -17.48 4.35 1.45
N THR A 40 -18.47 3.46 1.47
CA THR A 40 -19.48 3.39 0.42
C THR A 40 -20.82 2.90 0.94
N LYS A 41 -21.90 3.26 0.24
CA LYS A 41 -23.25 2.75 0.48
C LYS A 41 -23.54 1.47 -0.31
N CYS A 42 -22.76 1.17 -1.35
CA CYS A 42 -22.97 0.02 -2.24
C CYS A 42 -21.64 -0.75 -2.42
N PRO A 43 -21.23 -1.57 -1.45
CA PRO A 43 -19.94 -2.25 -1.44
C PRO A 43 -19.75 -3.17 -2.65
N THR A 44 -20.80 -3.86 -3.09
CA THR A 44 -20.78 -4.81 -4.21
C THR A 44 -20.41 -4.23 -5.58
N LYS A 45 -20.42 -2.90 -5.71
CA LYS A 45 -19.99 -2.16 -6.91
C LYS A 45 -18.46 -1.98 -6.98
N TRP A 46 -17.77 -2.08 -5.84
CA TRP A 46 -16.34 -1.82 -5.77
C TRP A 46 -15.52 -3.07 -6.04
N ILE A 47 -14.51 -2.88 -6.88
CA ILE A 47 -13.47 -3.86 -7.16
C ILE A 47 -12.13 -3.16 -6.86
N ILE A 48 -11.29 -3.79 -6.05
CA ILE A 48 -9.92 -3.36 -5.77
C ILE A 48 -9.01 -4.24 -6.61
N GLU A 49 -8.11 -3.62 -7.37
CA GLU A 49 -7.04 -4.31 -8.08
C GLU A 49 -5.71 -3.91 -7.47
N ASP A 50 -4.93 -4.90 -7.06
CA ASP A 50 -3.54 -4.72 -6.67
C ASP A 50 -2.69 -4.64 -7.95
N LEU A 51 -2.09 -3.48 -8.21
CA LEU A 51 -1.33 -3.24 -9.44
C LEU A 51 0.08 -3.88 -9.43
N GLU A 52 0.53 -4.39 -8.28
CA GLU A 52 1.83 -5.08 -8.13
C GLU A 52 1.70 -6.55 -8.54
N THR A 53 0.63 -7.20 -8.10
CA THR A 53 0.34 -8.63 -8.31
C THR A 53 -0.71 -8.86 -9.39
N GLY A 54 -1.52 -7.87 -9.73
CA GLY A 54 -2.70 -7.98 -10.59
C GLY A 54 -3.90 -8.64 -9.91
N GLN A 55 -3.85 -8.84 -8.59
CA GLN A 55 -4.91 -9.53 -7.85
C GLN A 55 -6.14 -8.64 -7.71
N ARG A 56 -7.32 -9.19 -7.98
CA ARG A 56 -8.60 -8.46 -7.86
C ARG A 56 -9.41 -8.95 -6.67
N TYR A 57 -10.06 -8.00 -6.02
CA TYR A 57 -10.91 -8.23 -4.87
C TYR A 57 -12.24 -7.52 -5.06
N ARG A 58 -13.35 -8.18 -4.78
CA ARG A 58 -14.69 -7.58 -4.79
C ARG A 58 -15.12 -7.28 -3.37
N ALA A 59 -15.55 -6.06 -3.10
CA ALA A 59 -16.18 -5.78 -1.81
C ALA A 59 -17.55 -6.48 -1.74
N ASN A 60 -17.79 -7.24 -0.68
CA ASN A 60 -19.04 -8.02 -0.51
C ASN A 60 -20.04 -7.37 0.44
N GLY A 61 -19.63 -6.33 1.15
CA GLY A 61 -20.46 -5.59 2.10
C GLY A 61 -20.46 -6.14 3.51
N ASN A 62 -19.63 -7.14 3.80
CA ASN A 62 -19.35 -7.52 5.17
C ASN A 62 -18.64 -6.36 5.90
N THR A 63 -18.91 -6.19 7.18
CA THR A 63 -18.29 -5.20 8.07
C THR A 63 -17.15 -5.78 8.90
N GLU A 64 -16.95 -7.09 8.87
CA GLU A 64 -15.84 -7.78 9.53
C GLU A 64 -14.51 -7.53 8.80
N VAL A 65 -13.52 -7.00 9.53
CA VAL A 65 -12.17 -6.77 9.00
C VAL A 65 -11.57 -8.11 8.53
N GLY A 66 -11.07 -8.14 7.30
CA GLY A 66 -10.52 -9.35 6.67
C GLY A 66 -11.52 -10.19 5.89
N LYS A 67 -12.83 -9.95 6.03
CA LYS A 67 -13.90 -10.60 5.23
C LYS A 67 -14.68 -9.64 4.35
N MET A 68 -14.32 -8.35 4.34
CA MET A 68 -14.94 -7.30 3.51
C MET A 68 -14.77 -7.54 2.00
N PHE A 69 -13.82 -8.40 1.62
CA PHE A 69 -13.39 -8.57 0.25
C PHE A 69 -13.29 -10.05 -0.12
N ASP A 70 -13.94 -10.41 -1.22
CA ASP A 70 -13.80 -11.71 -1.85
C ASP A 70 -12.80 -11.63 -3.00
N ILE A 71 -11.91 -12.61 -3.10
CA ILE A 71 -10.98 -12.70 -4.22
C ILE A 71 -11.78 -12.99 -5.49
N ILE A 72 -11.54 -12.18 -6.52
CA ILE A 72 -12.04 -12.46 -7.87
C ILE A 72 -10.93 -13.24 -8.57
N ASP A 73 -11.04 -14.57 -8.55
CA ASP A 73 -10.16 -15.42 -9.34
C ASP A 73 -10.48 -15.23 -10.81
N ASN A 74 -9.53 -14.73 -11.58
CA ASN A 74 -9.67 -14.56 -13.02
C ASN A 74 -9.30 -15.89 -13.69
N LYS A 75 -9.95 -16.98 -13.29
CA LYS A 75 -9.84 -18.27 -13.97
C LYS A 75 -10.57 -18.17 -15.29
N LYS A 76 -9.79 -17.90 -16.33
CA LYS A 76 -10.18 -18.03 -17.73
C LYS A 76 -10.08 -19.49 -18.15
#